data_AF-A0A3R7WN47-F1
#
_entry.id   AF-A0A3R7WN47-F1
#
_cell.length_a   1.000
_cell.length_b   1.000
_cell.length_c   1.000
_cell.angle_alpha   90.00
_cell.angle_beta   90.00
_cell.angle_gamma   90.00
#
_symmetry.space_group_name_H-M   'P 1'
#
loop_
_entity.id
_entity.type
_entity.pdbx_description
1 polymer ?
#
loop_
_entity_poly.entity_id
_entity_poly.type
_entity_poly.pdbx_seq_one_letter_code
_entity_poly.pdbx_strand_id
1 'polypeptide(L)'
;MRMTAVLTARAEGQKLPLLLIMKGVPGARIETKEFPTFPRDYHYAIQENAWMDALVWRQYLRNVLGESIEEPSVVLMDNFECYVSDESYNPCMKNLAPTFGRYGRTQPRYANHLTSE
;
A
#
# COMPACT_ATOMS: atom_id res chain seq x y z
N MET A 1 -10.55 12.42 -14.36
CA MET A 1 -9.47 11.53 -13.85
C MET A 1 -9.84 11.13 -12.43
N ARG A 2 -9.84 9.83 -12.09
CA ARG A 2 -10.14 9.35 -10.73
C ARG A 2 -8.82 9.15 -9.97
N MET A 3 -8.81 9.59 -8.72
CA MET A 3 -7.74 9.33 -7.76
C MET A 3 -8.40 9.01 -6.43
N THR A 4 -7.85 8.05 -5.70
CA THR A 4 -8.31 7.69 -4.36
C THR A 4 -7.19 7.97 -3.38
N ALA A 5 -7.51 8.63 -2.26
CA ALA A 5 -6.57 8.86 -1.18
C ALA A 5 -6.96 7.98 0.01
N VAL A 6 -6.01 7.20 0.50
CA VAL A 6 -6.15 6.39 1.71
C VAL A 6 -5.59 7.21 2.86
N LEU A 7 -6.47 7.54 3.81
CA LEU A 7 -6.16 8.33 4.99
C LEU A 7 -6.02 7.40 6.19
N THR A 8 -4.96 7.59 6.97
CA THR A 8 -4.76 6.86 8.23
C THR A 8 -4.37 7.84 9.31
N ALA A 9 -4.97 7.68 10.48
CA ALA A 9 -4.66 8.45 11.66
C ALA A 9 -4.53 7.51 12.85
N ARG A 10 -3.62 7.85 13.76
CA ARG A 10 -3.48 7.20 15.06
C ARG A 10 -4.45 7.81 16.07
N ALA A 11 -4.68 7.08 17.16
CA ALA A 11 -5.56 7.53 18.24
C ALA A 11 -5.10 8.85 18.87
N GLU A 12 -3.79 9.12 18.95
CA GLU A 12 -3.24 10.39 19.43
C GLU A 12 -3.34 11.56 18.42
N GLY A 13 -3.99 11.37 17.27
CA GLY A 13 -4.20 12.40 16.26
C GLY A 13 -3.05 12.55 15.26
N GLN A 14 -2.00 11.72 15.34
CA GLN A 14 -0.95 11.67 14.32
C GLN A 14 -1.54 11.16 13.00
N LYS A 15 -1.42 11.96 11.94
CA LYS A 15 -1.72 11.52 10.58
C LYS A 15 -0.52 10.77 10.01
N LEU A 16 -0.74 9.59 9.45
CA LEU A 16 0.29 8.82 8.75
C LEU A 16 0.43 9.26 7.28
N PRO A 17 1.54 8.90 6.59
CA PRO A 17 1.70 9.15 5.17
C PRO A 17 0.49 8.68 4.35
N LEU A 18 0.08 9.49 3.37
CA LEU A 18 -1.01 9.15 2.47
C LEU A 18 -0.58 8.08 1.47
N LEU A 19 -1.49 7.16 1.13
CA LEU A 19 -1.39 6.39 -0.10
C LEU A 19 -2.34 6.98 -1.15
N LEU A 20 -1.78 7.43 -2.26
CA LEU A 20 -2.50 7.97 -3.41
C LEU A 20 -2.57 6.93 -4.52
N ILE A 21 -3.78 6.45 -4.80
CA ILE A 21 -4.05 5.47 -5.86
C ILE A 21 -4.48 6.24 -7.10
N MET A 22 -3.63 6.24 -8.13
CA MET A 22 -3.90 6.94 -9.38
C MET A 22 -4.44 5.98 -10.44
N LYS A 23 -5.41 6.46 -11.23
CA LYS A 23 -5.94 5.67 -12.36
C LYS A 23 -4.88 5.52 -13.43
N GLY A 24 -4.53 4.29 -13.78
CA GLY A 24 -3.56 4.03 -14.83
C GLY A 24 -3.25 2.55 -14.99
N VAL A 25 -2.37 2.24 -15.93
CA VAL A 25 -1.88 0.88 -16.16
C VAL A 25 -0.62 0.67 -15.32
N PRO A 26 -0.57 -0.32 -14.42
CA PRO A 26 0.63 -0.64 -13.66
C PRO A 26 1.83 -0.89 -14.59
N GLY A 27 3.01 -0.39 -14.22
CA GLY A 27 4.24 -0.46 -15.01
C GLY A 27 4.31 0.52 -16.18
N ALA A 28 3.28 1.34 -16.42
CA ALA A 28 3.27 2.29 -17.53
C ALA A 28 3.99 3.61 -17.22
N ARG A 29 3.83 4.59 -18.12
CA ARG A 29 4.57 5.87 -18.12
C ARG A 29 4.49 6.62 -16.80
N ILE A 30 3.31 6.67 -16.19
CA ILE A 30 3.09 7.43 -14.95
C ILE A 30 3.93 6.85 -13.81
N GLU A 31 3.83 5.54 -13.57
CA GLU A 31 4.60 4.88 -12.52
C GLU A 31 6.11 4.95 -12.79
N THR A 32 6.52 4.76 -14.05
CA THR A 32 7.94 4.62 -14.40
C THR A 32 8.67 5.95 -14.56
N LYS A 33 7.99 7.03 -14.95
CA LYS A 33 8.61 8.33 -15.27
C LYS A 33 8.11 9.48 -14.42
N GLU A 34 6.89 9.43 -13.91
CA GLU A 34 6.28 10.57 -13.20
C GLU A 34 6.37 10.36 -11.67
N PHE A 35 6.15 9.16 -11.14
CA PHE A 35 6.31 8.90 -9.69
C PHE A 35 7.68 9.33 -9.11
N PRO A 36 8.82 9.15 -9.80
CA PRO A 36 10.11 9.62 -9.27
C PRO A 36 10.20 11.14 -9.07
N THR A 37 9.30 11.93 -9.69
CA THR A 37 9.27 13.40 -9.56
C THR A 37 8.25 13.88 -8.53
N PHE A 38 7.39 13.00 -8.03
CA PHE A 38 6.39 13.36 -7.04
C PHE A 38 6.98 13.53 -5.63
N PRO A 39 6.30 14.28 -4.73
CA PRO A 39 6.74 14.43 -3.34
C PRO A 39 6.98 13.08 -2.67
N ARG A 40 8.09 12.96 -1.93
CA ARG A 40 8.49 11.70 -1.27
C ARG A 40 7.76 11.42 0.05
N ASP A 41 6.98 12.38 0.54
CA ASP A 41 6.21 12.28 1.80
C ASP A 41 4.93 11.43 1.66
N TYR A 42 4.63 10.96 0.44
CA TYR A 42 3.47 10.14 0.14
C TYR A 42 3.87 8.84 -0.54
N HIS A 43 3.00 7.85 -0.41
CA HIS A 43 3.06 6.62 -1.19
C HIS A 43 2.13 6.73 -2.38
N TYR A 44 2.51 6.10 -3.48
CA TYR A 44 1.75 6.12 -4.72
C TYR A 44 1.56 4.70 -5.22
N ALA A 45 0.35 4.43 -5.72
CA ALA A 45 0.01 3.19 -6.41
C ALA A 45 -0.67 3.52 -7.73
N ILE A 46 -0.46 2.68 -8.75
CA ILE A 46 -1.24 2.71 -9.98
C ILE A 46 -2.21 1.54 -9.98
N GLN A 47 -3.46 1.82 -10.32
CA GLN A 47 -4.51 0.81 -10.44
C GLN A 47 -5.48 1.23 -11.55
N GLU A 48 -5.97 0.29 -12.35
CA GLU A 48 -6.74 0.59 -13.57
C GLU A 48 -8.03 1.38 -13.32
N ASN A 49 -8.64 1.17 -12.16
CA ASN A 49 -9.86 1.84 -11.70
C ASN A 49 -9.59 2.88 -10.60
N ALA A 50 -8.35 2.99 -10.13
CA ALA A 50 -7.92 3.78 -8.98
C ALA A 50 -8.59 3.35 -7.67
N TRP A 51 -8.90 2.07 -7.48
CA TRP A 51 -9.54 1.56 -6.26
C TRP A 51 -8.54 0.79 -5.41
N MET A 52 -8.88 0.57 -4.15
CA MET A 52 -8.15 -0.36 -3.31
C MET A 52 -8.46 -1.78 -3.80
N ASP A 53 -7.44 -2.52 -4.22
CA ASP A 53 -7.53 -3.95 -4.50
C ASP A 53 -6.52 -4.70 -3.62
N ALA A 54 -6.48 -6.02 -3.73
CA ALA A 54 -5.59 -6.84 -2.91
C ALA A 54 -4.10 -6.48 -3.08
N LEU A 55 -3.68 -5.98 -4.27
CA LEU A 55 -2.29 -5.59 -4.50
C LEU A 55 -1.97 -4.25 -3.82
N VAL A 56 -2.83 -3.25 -4.00
CA VAL A 56 -2.69 -1.94 -3.36
C VAL A 56 -2.79 -2.06 -1.84
N TRP A 57 -3.65 -2.94 -1.35
CA TRP A 57 -3.80 -3.25 0.07
C TRP A 57 -2.50 -3.80 0.69
N ARG A 58 -1.83 -4.75 0.02
CA ARG A 58 -0.52 -5.24 0.46
C ARG A 58 0.54 -4.15 0.49
N GLN A 59 0.54 -3.25 -0.49
CA GLN A 59 1.47 -2.11 -0.52
C GLN A 59 1.22 -1.15 0.63
N TYR A 60 -0.05 -0.85 0.93
CA TYR A 60 -0.44 -0.01 2.06
C TYR A 60 0.03 -0.62 3.40
N LEU A 61 -0.25 -1.90 3.62
CA LEU A 61 0.15 -2.58 4.85
C LEU A 61 1.66 -2.58 5.04
N ARG A 62 2.44 -2.85 3.99
CA ARG A 62 3.89 -2.91 4.08
C ARG A 62 4.52 -1.52 4.24
N ASN A 63 4.14 -0.58 3.38
CA ASN A 63 4.88 0.67 3.20
C ASN A 63 4.32 1.81 4.06
N VAL A 64 3.04 1.73 4.48
CA VAL A 64 2.41 2.76 5.32
C VAL A 64 2.26 2.27 6.74
N LEU A 65 1.49 1.19 6.96
CA LEU A 65 1.24 0.71 8.32
C LEU A 65 2.49 0.08 8.95
N GLY A 66 3.17 -0.82 8.23
CA GLY A 66 4.33 -1.55 8.74
C GLY A 66 5.51 -0.65 9.15
N GLU A 67 5.63 0.56 8.57
CA GLU A 67 6.64 1.54 8.96
C GLU A 67 6.19 2.43 10.14
N SER A 68 4.90 2.43 10.49
CA SER A 68 4.29 3.45 11.36
C SER A 68 3.60 2.91 12.61
N ILE A 69 3.34 1.60 12.71
CA ILE A 69 2.66 0.99 13.86
C ILE A 69 3.64 0.22 14.75
N GLU A 70 3.39 0.20 16.06
CA GLU A 70 4.16 -0.54 17.05
C GLU A 70 3.35 -1.73 17.57
N GLU A 71 3.98 -2.86 17.86
CA GLU A 71 3.27 -4.00 18.44
C GLU A 71 3.10 -3.83 19.97
N PRO A 72 1.90 -4.09 20.54
CA PRO A 72 0.64 -4.43 19.86
C PRO A 72 -0.13 -3.19 19.39
N SER A 73 -0.72 -3.26 18.19
CA SER A 73 -1.60 -2.23 17.63
C SER A 73 -2.96 -2.80 17.25
N VAL A 74 -4.00 -1.96 17.36
CA VAL A 74 -5.35 -2.27 16.85
C VAL A 74 -5.62 -1.37 15.65
N VAL A 75 -6.01 -1.98 14.53
CA VAL A 75 -6.36 -1.26 13.29
C VAL A 75 -7.87 -1.31 13.12
N LEU A 76 -8.51 -0.13 13.09
CA LEU A 76 -9.93 0.02 12.77
C LEU A 76 -10.08 0.38 11.30
N MET A 77 -10.87 -0.42 10.57
CA MET A 77 -11.07 -0.26 9.12
C MET A 77 -12.55 -0.38 8.78
N ASP A 78 -12.93 0.18 7.65
CA ASP A 78 -14.25 -0.05 7.06
C ASP A 78 -14.37 -1.48 6.53
N ASN A 79 -15.61 -1.95 6.37
CA ASN A 79 -15.89 -3.33 5.94
C ASN A 79 -15.80 -3.51 4.42
N PHE A 80 -14.78 -2.94 3.79
CA PHE A 80 -14.60 -3.06 2.34
C PHE A 80 -13.98 -4.41 2.00
N GLU A 81 -14.46 -5.02 0.91
CA GLU A 81 -14.24 -6.44 0.58
C GLU A 81 -12.76 -6.84 0.54
N CYS A 82 -11.88 -5.95 0.05
CA CYS A 82 -10.45 -6.25 -0.05
C CYS A 82 -9.72 -6.33 1.31
N TYR A 83 -10.34 -5.88 2.41
CA TYR A 83 -9.77 -5.95 3.76
C TYR A 83 -10.21 -7.23 4.49
N VAL A 84 -11.41 -7.72 4.19
CA VAL A 84 -12.10 -8.78 4.95
C VAL A 84 -12.06 -10.15 4.28
N SER A 85 -11.50 -10.26 3.07
CA SER A 85 -11.29 -11.53 2.35
C SER A 85 -10.28 -12.46 3.05
N ASP A 86 -10.39 -13.77 2.82
CA ASP A 86 -9.40 -14.73 3.34
C ASP A 86 -7.99 -14.48 2.74
N GLU A 87 -7.91 -14.03 1.48
CA GLU A 87 -6.66 -13.63 0.84
C GLU A 87 -5.98 -12.42 1.50
N SER A 88 -6.77 -11.52 2.11
CA SER A 88 -6.25 -10.37 2.84
C SER A 88 -5.89 -10.70 4.29
N TYR A 89 -6.36 -11.81 4.85
CA TYR A 89 -6.10 -12.18 6.25
C TYR A 89 -4.78 -12.94 6.41
N ASN A 90 -4.51 -13.93 5.55
CA ASN A 90 -3.48 -14.93 5.80
C ASN A 90 -2.02 -14.50 5.54
N PRO A 91 -1.69 -13.77 4.45
CA PRO A 91 -0.32 -13.28 4.20
C PRO A 91 -0.04 -11.90 4.81
N CYS A 92 -1.05 -11.04 4.93
CA CYS A 92 -0.89 -9.65 5.37
C CYS A 92 -0.56 -9.48 6.85
N MET A 93 -1.29 -10.19 7.73
CA MET A 93 -1.09 -10.07 9.18
C MET A 93 0.17 -10.81 9.64
N LYS A 94 0.48 -11.96 9.01
CA LYS A 94 1.68 -12.77 9.34
C LYS A 94 2.99 -12.14 8.88
N ASN A 95 2.99 -11.30 7.84
CA ASN A 95 4.20 -10.64 7.31
C ASN A 95 4.42 -9.21 7.85
N LEU A 96 3.52 -8.67 8.67
CA LEU A 96 3.82 -7.44 9.41
C LEU A 96 4.89 -7.70 10.49
N ALA A 97 4.84 -8.89 11.12
CA ALA A 97 5.74 -9.29 12.21
C ALA A 97 7.23 -9.47 11.82
N PRO A 98 7.63 -10.02 10.65
CA PRO A 98 9.05 -10.26 10.35
C PRO A 98 9.75 -9.05 9.70
N THR A 99 9.01 -8.04 9.22
CA THR A 99 9.57 -6.97 8.38
C THR A 99 10.30 -5.88 9.17
N PHE A 100 10.16 -5.85 10.50
CA PHE A 100 10.91 -4.94 11.39
C PHE A 100 12.42 -5.24 11.47
N GLY A 101 12.85 -6.41 11.00
CA GLY A 101 14.25 -6.81 10.95
C GLY A 101 14.77 -6.96 9.52
N ARG A 102 15.44 -5.92 9.02
CA ARG A 102 16.31 -5.94 7.82
C ARG A 102 15.61 -5.91 6.46
N TYR A 103 15.14 -4.74 6.02
CA TYR A 103 15.28 -4.38 4.60
C TYR A 103 15.74 -2.93 4.49
N GLY A 104 17.03 -2.78 4.12
CA GLY A 104 17.63 -1.48 3.85
C GLY A 104 16.93 -0.77 2.69
N ARG A 105 16.89 0.56 2.81
CA ARG A 105 16.36 1.55 1.86
C ARG A 105 16.61 1.21 0.39
N THR A 106 15.69 0.48 -0.24
CA THR A 106 15.49 0.45 -1.69
C THR A 106 14.04 0.09 -1.96
N GLN A 107 13.29 0.99 -2.62
CA GLN A 107 11.94 0.72 -3.12
C GLN A 107 11.99 -0.50 -4.06
N PRO A 108 11.27 -1.60 -3.79
CA PRO A 108 11.20 -2.71 -4.72
C PRO A 108 10.26 -2.33 -5.86
N ARG A 109 10.79 -2.25 -7.09
CA ARG A 109 9.98 -2.32 -8.30
C ARG A 109 9.48 -3.76 -8.43
N TYR A 110 8.19 -3.98 -8.27
CA TYR A 110 7.60 -5.21 -8.78
C TYR A 110 7.36 -5.04 -10.28
N ALA A 111 8.21 -5.68 -11.08
CA ALA A 111 7.91 -6.00 -12.46
C ALA A 111 6.87 -7.14 -12.44
N ASN A 112 5.68 -6.88 -12.96
CA ASN A 112 4.64 -7.87 -13.12
C ASN A 112 5.06 -8.92 -14.15
N HIS A 113 5.54 -10.06 -13.68
CA HIS A 113 5.48 -11.32 -14.43
C HIS A 113 4.77 -12.35 -13.56
N LEU A 114 3.43 -12.30 -13.61
CA LEU A 114 2.63 -13.50 -13.46
C LEU A 114 2.16 -13.85 -14.87
N THR A 115 2.90 -14.75 -15.50
CA THR A 115 2.40 -15.56 -16.60
C THR A 115 1.20 -16.33 -16.08
N SER A 116 0.06 -16.11 -16.72
CA SER A 116 -1.07 -17.04 -16.68
C SER A 116 -0.62 -18.35 -17.33
N GLU A 117 -0.46 -19.40 -16.53
CA GLU A 117 -0.80 -20.80 -16.85
C GLU A 117 -1.19 -21.52 -15.55
#